data_AF-A0A2K5JEC6-F1
#
_entry.id   AF-A0A2K5JEC6-F1
#
_cell.length_a   1.000
_cell.length_b   1.000
_cell.length_c   1.000
_cell.angle_alpha   90.00
_cell.angle_beta   90.00
_cell.angle_gamma   90.00
#
_symmetry.space_group_name_H-M   'P 1'
#
loop_
_entity.id
_entity.type
_entity.pdbx_description
1 polymer ?
#
loop_
_entity_poly.entity_id
_entity_poly.type
_entity_poly.pdbx_seq_one_letter_code
_entity_poly.pdbx_strand_id
1 'polypeptide(L)'
;MAPAGRPGAKNGILERLESGEVVIGDGSFLISLEKRGYVKAGLWTPEAVIEHPDAVRQLHMEFLRVGSNVMQTFTFSASEDNMKYFEHVEEAVWAVQGDMHDTTPGKCAVRLVKAGASIVGVNCRFGPETSLKTMELMKEGLERAGLKVHLMVQPLGFHTPDCGKEGFVDLPEYPFGLESRVATRWDIQKYAREAYNLGVRCLLNEFLPLFLFENTDMARRDYWENLLPVSGRPFCPSLSKPDI
;
A
#
# COMPACT_ATOMS: atom_id res chain seq x y z
N MET A 1 -30.86 20.82 -1.35
CA MET A 1 -29.75 21.78 -1.22
C MET A 1 -28.79 21.20 -0.18
N ALA A 2 -27.56 20.88 -0.56
CA ALA A 2 -26.53 20.53 0.42
C ALA A 2 -26.23 21.78 1.28
N PRO A 3 -25.91 21.63 2.57
CA PRO A 3 -25.56 22.78 3.40
C PRO A 3 -24.30 23.43 2.84
N ALA A 4 -24.34 24.74 2.60
CA ALA A 4 -23.15 25.51 2.21
C ALA A 4 -22.06 25.32 3.28
N GLY A 5 -20.91 24.78 2.88
CA GLY A 5 -19.77 24.51 3.76
C GLY A 5 -19.30 25.78 4.48
N ARG A 6 -18.87 25.62 5.75
CA ARG A 6 -18.31 26.72 6.55
C ARG A 6 -17.08 27.31 5.83
N PRO A 7 -16.84 28.64 5.90
CA PRO A 7 -15.62 29.24 5.37
C PRO A 7 -14.39 28.57 6.03
N GLY A 8 -13.53 27.95 5.22
CA GLY A 8 -12.36 27.20 5.68
C GLY A 8 -12.57 25.69 5.88
N ALA A 9 -13.74 25.14 5.54
CA ALA A 9 -13.92 23.68 5.49
C ALA A 9 -13.00 23.08 4.42
N LYS A 10 -12.13 22.15 4.82
CA LYS A 10 -11.29 21.39 3.91
C LYS A 10 -12.16 20.43 3.09
N ASN A 11 -11.85 20.26 1.81
CA ASN A 11 -12.55 19.30 0.95
C ASN A 11 -12.44 17.88 1.53
N GLY A 12 -13.54 17.14 1.57
CA GLY A 12 -13.53 15.73 1.95
C GLY A 12 -12.93 14.85 0.86
N ILE A 13 -12.82 13.56 1.14
CA ILE A 13 -12.12 12.61 0.26
C ILE A 13 -12.81 12.49 -1.12
N LEU A 14 -14.14 12.44 -1.14
CA LEU A 14 -14.90 12.30 -2.38
C LEU A 14 -14.84 13.59 -3.20
N GLU A 15 -14.97 14.77 -2.57
CA GLU A 15 -14.87 16.05 -3.27
C GLU A 15 -13.51 16.22 -3.96
N ARG A 16 -12.42 15.78 -3.30
CA ARG A 16 -11.08 15.79 -3.89
C ARG A 16 -11.02 14.88 -5.10
N LEU A 17 -11.45 13.62 -4.97
CA LEU A 17 -11.41 12.64 -6.06
C LEU A 17 -12.32 13.02 -7.25
N GLU A 18 -13.51 13.58 -6.97
CA GLU A 18 -14.45 14.06 -7.99
C GLU A 18 -13.91 15.27 -8.76
N SER A 19 -13.12 16.13 -8.11
CA SER A 19 -12.42 17.24 -8.75
C SER A 19 -11.25 16.80 -9.65
N GLY A 20 -10.90 15.50 -9.64
CA GLY A 20 -9.78 14.93 -10.38
C GLY A 20 -8.44 15.02 -9.64
N GLU A 21 -8.44 15.45 -8.37
CA GLU A 21 -7.27 15.48 -7.53
C GLU A 21 -6.70 14.06 -7.31
N VAL A 22 -5.38 13.97 -7.19
CA VAL A 22 -4.70 12.74 -6.74
C VAL A 22 -4.55 12.82 -5.23
N VAL A 23 -5.21 11.91 -4.53
CA VAL A 23 -5.07 11.72 -3.09
C VAL A 23 -3.85 10.84 -2.84
N ILE A 24 -2.89 11.39 -2.10
CA ILE A 24 -1.76 10.63 -1.57
C ILE A 24 -2.14 10.19 -0.17
N GLY A 25 -1.91 8.95 0.21
CA GLY A 25 -2.02 8.57 1.60
C GLY A 25 -0.69 8.14 2.21
N ASP A 26 -0.74 7.72 3.46
CA ASP A 26 0.42 7.40 4.27
C ASP A 26 1.01 6.02 3.96
N GLY A 27 2.05 5.65 4.71
CA GLY A 27 2.76 4.39 4.56
C GLY A 27 2.53 3.44 5.72
N SER A 28 3.43 2.46 5.84
CA SER A 28 3.33 1.41 6.84
C SER A 28 3.66 1.93 8.24
N PHE A 29 2.68 1.90 9.14
CA PHE A 29 2.89 2.16 10.56
C PHE A 29 3.60 0.99 11.24
N LEU A 30 3.11 -0.23 11.03
CA LEU A 30 3.60 -1.43 11.71
C LEU A 30 5.09 -1.68 11.45
N ILE A 31 5.48 -1.74 10.18
CA ILE A 31 6.89 -2.02 9.82
C ILE A 31 7.80 -0.85 10.21
N SER A 32 7.33 0.40 10.07
CA SER A 32 8.13 1.57 10.44
C SER A 32 8.35 1.67 11.94
N LEU A 33 7.33 1.38 12.75
CA LEU A 33 7.43 1.40 14.21
C LEU A 33 8.16 0.18 14.76
N GLU A 34 8.09 -0.97 14.10
CA GLU A 34 8.89 -2.17 14.45
C GLU A 34 10.38 -1.88 14.31
N LYS A 35 10.80 -1.33 13.16
CA LYS A 35 12.19 -0.91 12.93
C LYS A 35 12.67 0.20 13.88
N ARG A 36 11.73 0.97 14.46
CA ARG A 36 12.01 2.01 15.47
C ARG A 36 11.94 1.49 16.91
N GLY A 37 11.61 0.21 17.10
CA GLY A 37 11.54 -0.44 18.41
C GLY A 37 10.25 -0.22 19.20
N TYR A 38 9.17 0.23 18.55
CA TYR A 38 7.88 0.53 19.20
C TYR A 38 6.79 -0.51 18.91
N VAL A 39 6.97 -1.37 17.92
CA VAL A 39 6.04 -2.46 17.59
C VAL A 39 6.81 -3.77 17.58
N LYS A 40 6.18 -4.84 18.08
CA LYS A 40 6.78 -6.16 18.09
C LYS A 40 6.31 -6.97 16.87
N ALA A 41 7.25 -7.43 16.05
CA ALA A 41 6.98 -8.39 14.98
C ALA A 41 6.33 -9.67 15.53
N GLY A 42 5.34 -10.19 14.82
CA GLY A 42 4.52 -11.33 15.21
C GLY A 42 3.11 -10.90 15.63
N LEU A 43 2.99 -10.16 16.74
CA LEU A 43 1.69 -9.67 17.21
C LEU A 43 1.16 -8.50 16.37
N TRP A 44 2.06 -7.62 15.91
CA TRP A 44 1.71 -6.47 15.08
C TRP A 44 0.60 -5.60 15.69
N THR A 45 0.64 -5.43 17.02
CA THR A 45 -0.35 -4.68 17.79
C THR A 45 0.03 -3.19 17.95
N PRO A 46 -0.95 -2.30 18.18
CA PRO A 46 -0.73 -0.85 18.25
C PRO A 46 -0.63 -0.32 19.70
N GLU A 47 -0.06 -1.07 20.64
CA GLU A 47 0.14 -0.64 22.04
C GLU A 47 0.94 0.66 22.14
N ALA A 48 1.82 0.94 21.16
CA ALA A 48 2.58 2.18 21.07
C ALA A 48 1.71 3.44 21.00
N VAL A 49 0.43 3.35 20.63
CA VAL A 49 -0.50 4.49 20.69
C VAL A 49 -0.65 5.00 22.12
N ILE A 50 -0.60 4.11 23.12
CA ILE A 50 -0.73 4.42 24.54
C ILE A 50 0.65 4.55 25.20
N GLU A 51 1.55 3.62 24.92
CA GLU A 51 2.86 3.56 25.58
C GLU A 51 3.84 4.61 25.05
N HIS A 52 3.77 4.91 23.75
CA HIS A 52 4.71 5.77 23.04
C HIS A 52 3.99 6.72 22.05
N PRO A 53 3.00 7.52 22.50
CA PRO A 53 2.18 8.35 21.62
C PRO A 53 3.00 9.35 20.79
N ASP A 54 4.13 9.79 21.32
CA ASP A 54 5.05 10.71 20.64
C ASP A 54 5.70 10.06 19.42
N ALA A 55 6.01 8.77 19.47
CA ALA A 55 6.57 8.03 18.33
C ALA A 55 5.55 7.88 17.21
N VAL A 56 4.31 7.53 17.56
CA VAL A 56 3.19 7.40 16.60
C VAL A 56 2.87 8.75 15.97
N ARG A 57 2.77 9.80 16.79
CA ARG A 57 2.54 11.17 16.33
C ARG A 57 3.67 11.66 15.42
N GLN A 58 4.92 11.40 15.77
CA GLN A 58 6.07 11.77 14.96
C GLN A 58 6.01 11.08 13.58
N LEU A 59 5.65 9.80 13.53
CA LEU A 59 5.48 9.09 12.26
C LEU A 59 4.35 9.66 11.40
N HIS A 60 3.18 9.98 11.99
CA HIS A 60 2.12 10.71 11.27
C HIS A 60 2.63 12.04 10.70
N MET A 61 3.41 12.80 11.47
CA MET A 61 3.96 14.09 11.03
C MET A 61 4.95 13.93 9.89
N GLU A 62 5.71 12.84 9.86
CA GLU A 62 6.61 12.51 8.75
C GLU A 62 5.82 12.22 7.47
N PHE A 63 4.76 11.41 7.53
CA PHE A 63 3.88 11.15 6.38
C PHE A 63 3.19 12.42 5.89
N LEU A 64 2.73 13.28 6.81
CA LEU A 64 2.15 14.57 6.47
C LEU A 64 3.17 15.47 5.75
N ARG A 65 4.42 15.51 6.26
CA ARG A 65 5.50 16.33 5.70
C ARG A 65 5.90 15.91 4.28
N VAL A 66 5.77 14.62 3.95
CA VAL A 66 6.07 14.11 2.60
C VAL A 66 4.88 14.14 1.65
N GLY A 67 3.77 14.75 2.07
CA GLY A 67 2.65 15.09 1.19
C GLY A 67 1.44 14.17 1.29
N SER A 68 1.40 13.25 2.27
CA SER A 68 0.20 12.45 2.50
C SER A 68 -0.98 13.34 2.90
N ASN A 69 -2.15 13.03 2.34
CA ASN A 69 -3.43 13.65 2.61
C ASN A 69 -4.33 12.80 3.51
N VAL A 70 -4.03 11.51 3.64
CA VAL A 70 -4.78 10.55 4.45
C VAL A 70 -3.85 10.00 5.52
N MET A 71 -4.28 10.14 6.78
CA MET A 71 -3.60 9.53 7.92
C MET A 71 -4.49 8.37 8.38
N GLN A 72 -4.10 7.14 8.06
CA GLN A 72 -4.79 5.95 8.54
C GLN A 72 -4.61 5.87 10.06
N THR A 73 -5.69 5.63 10.80
CA THR A 73 -5.59 5.48 12.25
C THR A 73 -4.73 4.27 12.57
N PHE A 74 -3.74 4.43 13.46
CA PHE A 74 -2.93 3.31 13.93
C PHE A 74 -3.73 2.48 14.94
N THR A 75 -4.68 1.72 14.43
CA THR A 75 -5.68 0.96 15.20
C THR A 75 -5.72 -0.48 14.71
N PHE A 76 -6.05 -1.39 15.60
CA PHE A 76 -6.21 -2.82 15.29
C PHE A 76 -7.67 -3.24 15.50
N SER A 77 -8.04 -4.36 14.90
CA SER A 77 -9.39 -4.89 15.03
C SER A 77 -9.65 -5.45 16.43
N ALA A 78 -10.35 -4.67 17.26
CA ALA A 78 -10.79 -5.07 18.60
C ALA A 78 -12.30 -5.36 18.61
N SER A 79 -12.73 -6.36 17.83
CA SER A 79 -14.08 -6.93 17.97
C SER A 79 -14.09 -8.00 19.07
N GLU A 80 -15.25 -8.26 19.68
CA GLU A 80 -15.39 -9.36 20.67
C GLU A 80 -14.96 -10.72 20.10
N ASP A 81 -15.14 -10.92 18.80
CA ASP A 81 -14.74 -12.12 18.07
C ASP A 81 -13.21 -12.22 17.91
N ASN A 82 -12.55 -11.11 17.59
CA ASN A 82 -11.09 -11.04 17.42
C ASN A 82 -10.33 -11.05 18.76
N MET A 83 -11.00 -10.73 19.88
CA MET A 83 -10.41 -10.82 21.22
C MET A 83 -10.42 -12.24 21.80
N LYS A 84 -11.18 -13.18 21.22
CA LYS A 84 -11.19 -14.60 21.63
C LYS A 84 -10.27 -15.47 20.78
N TYR A 85 -9.99 -15.06 19.55
CA TYR A 85 -9.12 -15.77 18.60
C TYR A 85 -8.29 -14.77 17.79
N PHE A 86 -6.97 -14.75 18.02
CA PHE A 86 -6.01 -13.83 17.39
C PHE A 86 -5.72 -14.12 15.90
N GLU A 87 -6.41 -15.07 15.26
CA GLU A 87 -5.93 -15.63 13.98
C GLU A 87 -6.74 -15.30 12.73
N HIS A 88 -7.96 -14.74 12.79
CA HIS A 88 -8.79 -14.61 11.58
C HIS A 88 -9.34 -13.20 11.41
N VAL A 89 -8.46 -12.28 11.00
CA VAL A 89 -8.92 -11.11 10.24
C VAL A 89 -9.28 -11.65 8.86
N GLU A 90 -10.51 -11.45 8.39
CA GLU A 90 -10.88 -11.64 6.97
C GLU A 90 -10.09 -10.64 6.12
N GLU A 91 -8.80 -10.90 5.93
CA GLU A 91 -8.01 -10.28 4.90
C GLU A 91 -8.44 -10.92 3.58
N ALA A 92 -9.11 -10.14 2.76
CA ALA A 92 -9.34 -10.52 1.38
C ALA A 92 -7.99 -10.40 0.65
N VAL A 93 -7.23 -11.48 0.65
CA VAL A 93 -5.97 -11.59 -0.09
C VAL A 93 -6.31 -11.57 -1.57
N TRP A 94 -6.11 -10.42 -2.22
CA TRP A 94 -6.38 -10.28 -3.65
C TRP A 94 -5.08 -10.30 -4.42
N ALA A 95 -4.73 -11.48 -4.92
CA ALA A 95 -3.74 -11.62 -5.97
C ALA A 95 -4.40 -11.39 -7.34
N VAL A 96 -3.59 -11.32 -8.40
CA VAL A 96 -4.05 -11.47 -9.79
C VAL A 96 -4.95 -12.72 -9.97
N GLN A 97 -4.73 -13.73 -9.13
CA GLN A 97 -5.41 -15.01 -9.15
C GLN A 97 -6.82 -14.98 -8.50
N GLY A 98 -7.19 -13.90 -7.80
CA GLY A 98 -8.48 -13.77 -7.12
C GLY A 98 -8.38 -13.76 -5.59
N ASP A 99 -9.53 -13.80 -4.94
CA ASP A 99 -9.64 -13.98 -3.48
C ASP A 99 -9.44 -15.45 -3.06
N MET A 100 -9.48 -15.70 -1.75
CA MET A 100 -9.34 -17.04 -1.15
C MET A 100 -10.46 -18.03 -1.54
N HIS A 101 -11.51 -17.55 -2.23
CA HIS A 101 -12.62 -18.36 -2.73
C HIS A 101 -12.63 -18.40 -4.27
N ASP A 102 -11.48 -18.15 -4.90
CA ASP A 102 -11.26 -18.13 -6.35
C ASP A 102 -12.18 -17.12 -7.11
N THR A 103 -12.64 -16.07 -6.42
CA THR A 103 -13.34 -14.96 -7.05
C THR A 103 -12.33 -14.02 -7.72
N THR A 104 -12.45 -13.82 -9.03
CA THR A 104 -11.53 -12.95 -9.77
C THR A 104 -11.56 -11.50 -9.28
N PRO A 105 -10.46 -10.73 -9.39
CA PRO A 105 -10.41 -9.35 -8.90
C PRO A 105 -11.53 -8.45 -9.46
N GLY A 106 -11.85 -8.61 -10.75
CA GLY A 106 -12.97 -7.91 -11.39
C GLY A 106 -14.32 -8.19 -10.74
N LYS A 107 -14.60 -9.45 -10.35
CA LYS A 107 -15.83 -9.81 -9.65
C LYS A 107 -15.84 -9.26 -8.21
N CYS A 108 -14.71 -9.29 -7.51
CA CYS A 108 -14.56 -8.68 -6.20
C CYS A 108 -14.87 -7.18 -6.24
N ALA A 109 -14.27 -6.44 -7.18
CA ALA A 109 -14.50 -5.02 -7.37
C ALA A 109 -15.99 -4.70 -7.58
N VAL A 110 -16.66 -5.44 -8.47
CA VAL A 110 -18.10 -5.27 -8.73
C VAL A 110 -18.94 -5.53 -7.48
N ARG A 111 -18.62 -6.57 -6.69
CA ARG A 111 -19.31 -6.85 -5.42
C ARG A 111 -19.15 -5.71 -4.42
N LEU A 112 -17.93 -5.20 -4.24
CA LEU A 112 -17.65 -4.09 -3.34
C LEU A 112 -18.43 -2.82 -3.72
N VAL A 113 -18.44 -2.47 -5.00
CA VAL A 113 -19.20 -1.30 -5.49
C VAL A 113 -20.70 -1.49 -5.28
N LYS A 114 -21.25 -2.68 -5.59
CA LYS A 114 -22.67 -2.99 -5.34
C LYS A 114 -23.04 -2.99 -3.86
N ALA A 115 -22.08 -3.26 -2.97
CA ALA A 115 -22.25 -3.13 -1.53
C ALA A 115 -22.15 -1.67 -1.03
N GLY A 116 -21.83 -0.71 -1.90
CA GLY A 116 -21.81 0.73 -1.60
C GLY A 116 -20.42 1.36 -1.51
N ALA A 117 -19.34 0.65 -1.84
CA ALA A 117 -17.99 1.22 -1.81
C ALA A 117 -17.81 2.31 -2.88
N SER A 118 -17.44 3.53 -2.44
CA SER A 118 -17.14 4.67 -3.33
C SER A 118 -15.70 4.69 -3.85
N ILE A 119 -14.81 3.94 -3.20
CA ILE A 119 -13.41 3.75 -3.56
C ILE A 119 -13.12 2.26 -3.42
N VAL A 120 -12.52 1.64 -4.44
CA VAL A 120 -12.11 0.22 -4.42
C VAL A 120 -10.67 0.07 -4.88
N GLY A 121 -9.99 -0.96 -4.38
CA GLY A 121 -8.57 -1.12 -4.61
C GLY A 121 -7.98 -2.36 -3.99
N VAL A 122 -6.65 -2.41 -4.00
CA VAL A 122 -5.85 -3.44 -3.33
C VAL A 122 -4.81 -2.83 -2.42
N ASN A 123 -4.43 -3.54 -1.35
CA ASN A 123 -3.36 -3.14 -0.46
C ASN A 123 -2.52 -4.33 0.06
N CYS A 124 -1.34 -4.04 0.60
CA CYS A 124 -0.44 -4.98 1.27
C CYS A 124 0.04 -6.11 0.34
N ARG A 125 0.37 -7.28 0.90
CA ARG A 125 0.75 -8.62 0.38
C ARG A 125 1.59 -8.76 -0.90
N PHE A 126 1.43 -7.90 -1.89
CA PHE A 126 2.13 -7.89 -3.16
C PHE A 126 2.82 -6.56 -3.43
N GLY A 127 3.98 -6.63 -4.06
CA GLY A 127 4.70 -5.45 -4.55
C GLY A 127 3.96 -4.67 -5.64
N PRO A 128 4.55 -3.56 -6.11
CA PRO A 128 3.91 -2.60 -7.01
C PRO A 128 3.40 -3.20 -8.32
N GLU A 129 4.22 -4.03 -8.98
CA GLU A 129 3.89 -4.61 -10.29
C GLU A 129 2.65 -5.51 -10.23
N THR A 130 2.64 -6.46 -9.30
CA THR A 130 1.51 -7.39 -9.12
C THR A 130 0.25 -6.64 -8.69
N SER A 131 0.38 -5.65 -7.81
CA SER A 131 -0.75 -4.81 -7.40
C SER A 131 -1.40 -4.08 -8.56
N LEU A 132 -0.61 -3.51 -9.49
CA LEU A 132 -1.14 -2.84 -10.68
C LEU A 132 -1.83 -3.80 -11.65
N LYS A 133 -1.28 -5.00 -11.85
CA LYS A 133 -1.95 -6.05 -12.65
C LYS A 133 -3.31 -6.42 -12.04
N THR A 134 -3.41 -6.54 -10.72
CA THR A 134 -4.69 -6.76 -10.05
C THR A 134 -5.65 -5.60 -10.27
N MET A 135 -5.16 -4.35 -10.20
CA MET A 135 -5.97 -3.16 -10.47
C MET A 135 -6.48 -3.09 -11.92
N GLU A 136 -5.70 -3.53 -12.91
CA GLU A 136 -6.16 -3.67 -14.30
C GLU A 136 -7.37 -4.61 -14.40
N LEU A 137 -7.26 -5.81 -13.79
CA LEU A 137 -8.36 -6.78 -13.75
C LEU A 137 -9.60 -6.26 -13.02
N MET A 138 -9.42 -5.53 -11.92
CA MET A 138 -10.51 -4.87 -11.20
C MET A 138 -11.21 -3.84 -12.09
N LYS A 139 -10.42 -2.97 -12.74
CA LYS A 139 -10.92 -1.93 -13.64
C LYS A 139 -11.70 -2.52 -14.81
N GLU A 140 -11.19 -3.53 -15.49
CA GLU A 140 -11.91 -4.20 -16.56
C GLU A 140 -13.23 -4.83 -16.08
N GLY A 141 -13.25 -5.40 -14.87
CA GLY A 141 -14.46 -5.96 -14.27
C GLY A 141 -15.53 -4.89 -14.05
N LEU A 142 -15.13 -3.74 -13.54
CA LEU A 142 -16.00 -2.58 -13.34
C LEU A 142 -16.52 -2.00 -14.66
N GLU A 143 -15.65 -1.85 -15.66
CA GLU A 143 -16.01 -1.38 -17.00
C GLU A 143 -17.02 -2.31 -17.68
N ARG A 144 -16.80 -3.63 -17.65
CA ARG A 144 -17.75 -4.63 -18.18
C ARG A 144 -19.10 -4.59 -17.46
N ALA A 145 -19.12 -4.22 -16.19
CA ALA A 145 -20.34 -4.08 -15.40
C ALA A 145 -21.01 -2.69 -15.55
N GLY A 146 -20.41 -1.77 -16.30
CA GLY A 146 -20.90 -0.39 -16.43
C GLY A 146 -20.84 0.41 -15.12
N LEU A 147 -19.96 0.04 -14.19
CA LEU A 147 -19.82 0.68 -12.88
C LEU A 147 -18.67 1.68 -12.88
N LYS A 148 -18.92 2.89 -12.40
CA LYS A 148 -17.92 3.93 -12.21
C LYS A 148 -17.64 4.09 -10.71
N VAL A 149 -16.37 4.01 -10.34
CA VAL A 149 -15.89 4.13 -8.95
C VAL A 149 -14.47 4.67 -8.95
N HIS A 150 -14.03 5.27 -7.86
CA HIS A 150 -12.63 5.67 -7.70
C HIS A 150 -11.74 4.46 -7.40
N LEU A 151 -10.53 4.47 -7.95
CA LEU A 151 -9.54 3.41 -7.79
C LEU A 151 -8.44 3.80 -6.80
N MET A 152 -8.05 2.83 -5.98
CA MET A 152 -7.05 2.94 -4.93
C MET A 152 -6.02 1.82 -5.02
N VAL A 153 -4.76 2.08 -4.68
CA VAL A 153 -3.76 1.02 -4.53
C VAL A 153 -2.70 1.40 -3.48
N GLN A 154 -2.38 0.45 -2.59
CA GLN A 154 -1.29 0.53 -1.61
C GLN A 154 -0.42 -0.74 -1.62
N PRO A 155 0.54 -0.87 -2.54
CA PRO A 155 1.34 -2.08 -2.64
C PRO A 155 2.33 -2.16 -1.47
N LEU A 156 2.93 -3.33 -1.29
CA LEU A 156 4.16 -3.45 -0.52
C LEU A 156 5.23 -2.53 -1.08
N GLY A 157 6.02 -1.92 -0.19
CA GLY A 157 7.25 -1.25 -0.59
C GLY A 157 8.42 -2.22 -0.78
N PHE A 158 8.12 -3.47 -1.13
CA PHE A 158 9.06 -4.55 -1.40
C PHE A 158 8.85 -5.12 -2.81
N HIS A 159 9.93 -5.54 -3.45
CA HIS A 159 9.94 -6.33 -4.66
C HIS A 159 9.64 -7.80 -4.33
N THR A 160 8.52 -8.29 -4.85
CA THR A 160 8.01 -9.63 -4.53
C THR A 160 7.58 -10.42 -5.78
N PRO A 161 8.45 -10.57 -6.80
CA PRO A 161 8.11 -11.27 -8.05
C PRO A 161 7.91 -12.79 -7.88
N ASP A 162 8.33 -13.34 -6.75
CA ASP A 162 8.36 -14.75 -6.37
C ASP A 162 7.27 -15.15 -5.36
N CYS A 163 6.33 -14.25 -5.05
CA CYS A 163 5.22 -14.56 -4.17
C CYS A 163 4.25 -15.59 -4.76
N GLY A 164 3.80 -16.50 -3.88
CA GLY A 164 2.65 -17.36 -4.12
C GLY A 164 1.32 -16.63 -3.91
N LYS A 165 0.24 -17.40 -3.70
CA LYS A 165 -1.12 -16.86 -3.48
C LYS A 165 -1.24 -16.01 -2.22
N GLU A 166 -0.51 -16.35 -1.16
CA GLU A 166 -0.57 -15.62 0.12
C GLU A 166 0.24 -14.32 0.12
N GLY A 167 1.00 -14.04 -0.93
CA GLY A 167 1.88 -12.87 -0.98
C GLY A 167 3.16 -13.06 -0.17
N PHE A 168 3.73 -11.95 0.30
CA PHE A 168 5.07 -11.93 0.89
C PHE A 168 5.21 -12.68 2.23
N VAL A 169 4.11 -13.00 2.89
CA VAL A 169 4.12 -13.69 4.19
C VAL A 169 4.64 -15.13 4.09
N ASP A 170 4.51 -15.75 2.92
CA ASP A 170 5.02 -17.09 2.64
C ASP A 170 6.46 -17.08 2.13
N LEU A 171 7.06 -15.90 1.93
CA LEU A 171 8.47 -15.81 1.56
C LEU A 171 9.33 -16.16 2.79
N PRO A 172 10.40 -16.95 2.63
CA PRO A 172 11.24 -17.37 3.75
C PRO A 172 11.96 -16.20 4.44
N GLU A 173 12.03 -15.04 3.78
CA GLU A 173 12.59 -13.82 4.35
C GLU A 173 11.62 -13.05 5.26
N TYR A 174 10.33 -13.38 5.26
CA TYR A 174 9.37 -12.66 6.10
C TYR A 174 9.51 -13.03 7.59
N PRO A 175 9.44 -12.06 8.53
CA PRO A 175 9.48 -10.60 8.33
C PRO A 175 10.90 -9.99 8.39
N PHE A 176 11.93 -10.77 8.73
CA PHE A 176 13.24 -10.27 9.20
C PHE A 176 14.38 -10.23 8.17
N GLY A 177 14.13 -10.62 6.92
CA GLY A 177 15.13 -10.71 5.85
C GLY A 177 14.78 -9.94 4.58
N LEU A 178 13.78 -9.08 4.62
CA LEU A 178 13.21 -8.39 3.45
C LEU A 178 14.04 -7.18 2.97
N GLU A 179 15.18 -6.85 3.61
CA GLU A 179 15.93 -5.62 3.36
C GLU A 179 16.38 -5.49 1.90
N SER A 180 16.79 -6.60 1.27
CA SER A 180 17.23 -6.60 -0.13
C SER A 180 16.10 -6.38 -1.14
N ARG A 181 14.84 -6.45 -0.68
CA ARG A 181 13.65 -6.30 -1.52
C ARG A 181 13.10 -4.88 -1.47
N VAL A 182 13.57 -4.00 -0.59
CA VAL A 182 13.02 -2.63 -0.43
C VAL A 182 13.07 -1.88 -1.76
N ALA A 183 11.92 -1.36 -2.18
CA ALA A 183 11.78 -0.57 -3.39
C ALA A 183 12.53 0.76 -3.25
N THR A 184 13.23 1.15 -4.32
CA THR A 184 13.89 2.45 -4.39
C THR A 184 12.87 3.55 -4.68
N ARG A 185 13.24 4.82 -4.42
CA ARG A 185 12.40 5.96 -4.79
C ARG A 185 12.05 6.02 -6.29
N TRP A 186 12.90 5.47 -7.14
CA TRP A 186 12.71 5.45 -8.59
C TRP A 186 11.70 4.38 -9.00
N ASP A 187 11.72 3.23 -8.33
CA ASP A 187 10.67 2.20 -8.44
C ASP A 187 9.31 2.79 -8.07
N ILE A 188 9.25 3.56 -6.97
CA ILE A 188 8.02 4.20 -6.51
C ILE A 188 7.54 5.28 -7.49
N GLN A 189 8.44 6.06 -8.09
CA GLN A 189 8.07 7.04 -9.13
C GLN A 189 7.49 6.36 -10.38
N LYS A 190 8.12 5.27 -10.83
CA LYS A 190 7.62 4.46 -11.94
C LYS A 190 6.23 3.92 -11.63
N TYR A 191 6.07 3.27 -10.48
CA TYR A 191 4.78 2.76 -10.01
C TYR A 191 3.71 3.85 -9.93
N ALA A 192 4.01 5.00 -9.31
CA ALA A 192 3.05 6.10 -9.18
C ALA A 192 2.60 6.63 -10.56
N ARG A 193 3.51 6.68 -11.54
CA ARG A 193 3.20 7.06 -12.93
C ARG A 193 2.29 6.02 -13.58
N GLU A 194 2.61 4.74 -13.47
CA GLU A 194 1.82 3.64 -14.03
C GLU A 194 0.41 3.59 -13.40
N ALA A 195 0.31 3.72 -12.08
CA ALA A 195 -0.95 3.80 -11.36
C ALA A 195 -1.81 4.99 -11.83
N TYR A 196 -1.20 6.18 -11.96
CA TYR A 196 -1.90 7.36 -12.46
C TYR A 196 -2.44 7.16 -13.88
N ASN A 197 -1.61 6.60 -14.76
CA ASN A 197 -1.97 6.30 -16.16
C ASN A 197 -3.09 5.25 -16.24
N LEU A 198 -3.11 4.28 -15.32
CA LEU A 198 -4.19 3.30 -15.19
C LEU A 198 -5.52 3.93 -14.74
N GLY A 199 -5.49 5.13 -14.16
CA GLY A 199 -6.68 5.85 -13.69
C GLY A 199 -6.85 5.83 -12.16
N VAL A 200 -5.85 5.32 -11.43
CA VAL A 200 -5.82 5.39 -9.97
C VAL A 200 -5.69 6.84 -9.53
N ARG A 201 -6.47 7.24 -8.53
CA ARG A 201 -6.43 8.58 -7.93
C ARG A 201 -6.24 8.57 -6.42
N CYS A 202 -6.21 7.41 -5.78
CA CYS A 202 -5.78 7.22 -4.40
C CYS A 202 -4.52 6.36 -4.37
N LEU A 203 -3.35 6.99 -4.19
CA LEU A 203 -2.04 6.35 -4.19
C LEU A 203 -1.49 6.33 -2.77
N LEU A 204 -1.15 5.16 -2.25
CA LEU A 204 -0.42 5.06 -1.00
C LEU A 204 0.79 4.13 -1.22
N ASN A 205 1.87 4.35 -0.47
CA ASN A 205 3.03 3.48 -0.53
C ASN A 205 3.57 3.27 0.88
N GLU A 206 3.85 2.02 1.23
CA GLU A 206 4.27 1.60 2.55
C GLU A 206 5.57 2.27 3.06
N PHE A 207 6.44 2.78 2.18
CA PHE A 207 7.66 3.48 2.60
C PHE A 207 7.83 4.82 1.90
N LEU A 208 7.34 5.89 2.54
CA LEU A 208 7.83 7.24 2.29
C LEU A 208 8.18 7.83 3.66
N PRO A 209 9.47 8.07 3.97
CA PRO A 209 9.97 9.42 3.66
C PRO A 209 11.50 9.50 3.40
N LEU A 210 11.96 10.07 2.26
CA LEU A 210 13.27 10.77 2.07
C LEU A 210 13.50 11.03 0.56
N PHE A 211 13.31 12.25 0.02
CA PHE A 211 14.10 13.50 0.06
C PHE A 211 15.40 13.56 -0.77
N LEU A 212 15.51 14.72 -1.44
CA LEU A 212 16.49 15.37 -2.32
C LEU A 212 17.91 14.77 -2.45
N PHE A 213 18.44 14.77 -3.67
CA PHE A 213 19.87 14.53 -3.95
C PHE A 213 20.61 15.85 -4.24
N GLU A 214 21.72 16.07 -3.55
CA GLU A 214 22.81 16.98 -3.91
C GLU A 214 23.96 16.12 -4.49
N ASN A 215 23.94 15.84 -5.79
CA ASN A 215 25.14 15.43 -6.53
C ASN A 215 24.90 15.65 -8.04
N THR A 216 25.64 16.55 -8.66
CA THR A 216 25.29 17.14 -9.97
C THR A 216 25.39 16.17 -11.15
N ASP A 217 26.27 15.15 -11.09
CA ASP A 217 26.45 14.18 -12.18
C ASP A 217 25.39 13.07 -12.20
N MET A 218 24.87 12.74 -11.01
CA MET A 218 23.76 11.80 -10.79
C MET A 218 22.40 12.50 -10.76
N ALA A 219 22.32 13.81 -10.97
CA ALA A 219 21.07 14.56 -11.04
C ALA A 219 20.34 14.40 -12.40
N ARG A 220 20.42 13.21 -13.01
CA ARG A 220 19.80 12.91 -14.31
C ARG A 220 18.76 11.82 -14.13
N ARG A 221 17.52 12.12 -14.51
CA ARG A 221 16.39 11.17 -14.47
C ARG A 221 16.69 9.91 -15.27
N ASP A 222 17.15 10.07 -16.51
CA ASP A 222 17.47 8.97 -17.43
C ASP A 222 18.50 8.00 -16.84
N TYR A 223 19.44 8.48 -16.02
CA TYR A 223 20.41 7.60 -15.37
C TYR A 223 19.71 6.69 -14.35
N TRP A 224 18.92 7.24 -13.44
CA TRP A 224 18.28 6.49 -12.37
C TRP A 224 17.13 5.60 -12.85
N GLU A 225 16.43 5.98 -13.92
CA GLU A 225 15.39 5.14 -14.51
C GLU A 225 15.95 3.89 -15.22
N ASN A 226 17.22 3.92 -15.64
CA ASN A 226 17.87 2.83 -16.37
C ASN A 226 18.95 2.10 -15.55
N LEU A 227 19.32 2.61 -14.37
CA LEU A 227 20.25 1.94 -13.47
C LEU A 227 19.59 0.68 -12.92
N LEU A 228 20.28 -0.46 -13.03
CA LEU A 228 19.93 -1.70 -12.34
C LEU A 228 20.77 -1.81 -11.06
N PRO A 229 20.23 -1.49 -9.87
CA PRO A 229 21.01 -1.52 -8.64
C PRO A 229 21.46 -2.95 -8.33
N VAL A 230 22.72 -3.10 -7.92
CA VAL A 230 23.26 -4.39 -7.49
C VAL A 230 22.77 -4.74 -6.09
N SER A 231 22.51 -6.03 -5.82
CA SER A 231 22.06 -6.49 -4.50
C SER A 231 23.13 -6.38 -3.40
N GLY A 232 24.41 -6.35 -3.78
CA GLY A 232 25.54 -6.45 -2.85
C GLY A 232 25.68 -7.81 -2.16
N ARG A 233 24.90 -8.82 -2.58
CA ARG A 233 24.86 -10.17 -1.96
C ARG A 233 25.19 -11.25 -3.00
N PRO A 234 26.47 -11.45 -3.37
CA PRO A 234 26.86 -12.31 -4.49
C PRO A 234 26.62 -13.82 -4.25
N PHE A 235 26.40 -14.22 -2.99
CA PHE A 235 26.14 -15.62 -2.61
C PHE A 235 24.67 -15.90 -2.30
N CYS A 236 23.80 -14.90 -2.41
CA CYS A 236 22.35 -15.06 -2.20
C CYS A 236 21.64 -15.15 -3.55
N PRO A 237 20.56 -15.96 -3.66
CA PRO A 237 19.74 -15.96 -4.87
C PRO A 237 18.96 -14.65 -5.01
N SER A 238 18.49 -14.35 -6.22
CA SER A 238 17.63 -13.17 -6.47
C SER A 238 16.16 -13.42 -6.14
N LEU A 239 15.76 -14.69 -6.04
CA LEU A 239 14.39 -15.14 -5.77
C LEU A 239 14.44 -16.30 -4.76
N SER A 240 13.35 -16.45 -4.02
CA SER A 240 13.12 -17.52 -3.07
C SER A 240 11.88 -18.31 -3.46
N LYS A 241 11.83 -19.58 -3.06
CA LYS A 241 10.61 -20.37 -3.19
C LYS A 241 9.76 -20.11 -1.94
N PRO A 242 8.46 -19.78 -2.08
CA PRO A 242 7.56 -19.72 -0.92
C PRO A 242 7.56 -21.04 -0.14
N ASP A 243 7.37 -20.97 1.17
CA ASP A 243 7.41 -22.14 2.06
C ASP A 243 6.21 -23.10 1.88
N ILE A 244 5.14 -22.65 1.22
CA ILE A 244 3.87 -23.37 1.01
C ILE A 244 3.63 -23.67 -0.48
#